data_AF-A0A7W0YZG4-F1
#
_entry.id   AF-A0A7W0YZG4-F1
#
_cell.length_a   1.000
_cell.length_b   1.000
_cell.length_c   1.000
_cell.angle_alpha   90.00
_cell.angle_beta   90.00
_cell.angle_gamma   90.00
#
_symmetry.space_group_name_H-M   'P 1'
#
loop_
_entity.id
_entity.type
_entity.pdbx_description
1 polymer ?
#
loop_
_entity_poly.entity_id
_entity_poly.type
_entity_poly.pdbx_seq_one_letter_code
_entity_poly.pdbx_strand_id
1 'polypeptide(L)'
;MPSPESTDTWDARTYRQYADERSRPFLDLLARVDATEPAEAPSHTLLRELAESPQWTDKMEGALRGANSVFDAMVYFRILTEAGLTVDAWETTYLHVLSGQDPVLHWTSGTALRPVLAVLGDADAQAFTSQYAGLLRVAYPADSAGRVILAFRRVFAVARREERV
;
A
#
# COMPACT_ATOMS: atom_id res chain seq x y z
N MET A 1 14.77 48.83 4.15
CA MET A 1 13.53 48.02 4.23
C MET A 1 13.94 46.56 4.32
N PRO A 2 13.77 45.86 5.45
CA PRO A 2 13.99 44.42 5.49
C PRO A 2 12.78 43.72 4.86
N SER A 3 13.02 42.66 4.07
CA SER A 3 11.96 41.81 3.49
C SER A 3 11.37 40.88 4.56
N PRO A 4 10.07 40.53 4.51
CA PRO A 4 9.48 39.60 5.47
C PRO A 4 9.87 38.16 5.11
N GLU A 5 10.58 37.46 6.00
CA GLU A 5 10.75 36.02 5.92
C GLU A 5 9.41 35.34 6.25
N SER A 6 8.89 34.54 5.31
CA SER A 6 7.64 33.79 5.50
C SER A 6 7.87 32.63 6.48
N THR A 7 7.21 32.66 7.63
CA THR A 7 7.18 31.57 8.62
C THR A 7 6.22 30.43 8.24
N ASP A 8 6.09 30.11 6.95
CA ASP A 8 5.27 28.99 6.48
C ASP A 8 6.12 27.71 6.47
N THR A 9 6.52 27.28 7.66
CA THR A 9 7.28 26.05 7.84
C THR A 9 6.31 24.94 8.22
N TRP A 10 6.15 23.98 7.31
CA TRP A 10 5.36 22.77 7.50
C TRP A 10 5.67 22.05 8.83
N ASP A 11 4.62 21.58 9.54
CA ASP A 11 4.74 20.82 10.80
C ASP A 11 4.00 19.46 10.72
N ALA A 12 4.78 18.38 10.84
CA ALA A 12 4.31 17.00 10.83
C ALA A 12 3.37 16.64 12.02
N ARG A 13 3.44 17.36 13.14
CA ARG A 13 2.61 17.14 14.32
C ARG A 13 1.23 17.73 14.11
N THR A 14 1.16 18.96 13.63
CA THR A 14 -0.09 19.62 13.23
C THR A 14 -0.78 18.83 12.12
N TYR A 15 -0.02 18.30 11.16
CA TYR A 15 -0.55 17.40 10.13
C TYR A 15 -1.18 16.12 10.71
N ARG A 16 -0.57 15.53 11.74
CA ARG A 16 -1.04 14.29 12.37
C ARG A 16 -2.21 14.48 13.34
N GLN A 17 -2.40 15.68 13.89
CA GLN A 17 -3.49 15.99 14.82
C GLN A 17 -4.87 15.64 14.28
N TYR A 18 -5.07 15.75 12.96
CA TYR A 18 -6.33 15.46 12.29
C TYR A 18 -6.27 14.21 11.39
N ALA A 19 -5.35 13.28 11.67
CA ALA A 19 -5.20 12.08 10.85
C ALA A 19 -6.50 11.25 10.83
N ASP A 20 -7.12 11.05 11.99
CA ASP A 20 -8.30 10.20 12.12
C ASP A 20 -9.53 10.81 11.47
N GLU A 21 -9.77 12.12 11.65
CA GLU A 21 -10.88 12.84 11.02
C GLU A 21 -10.73 12.90 9.50
N ARG A 22 -9.50 12.98 8.99
CA ARG A 22 -9.26 12.96 7.53
C ARG A 22 -9.40 11.57 6.92
N SER A 23 -9.11 10.53 7.71
CA SER A 23 -9.25 9.14 7.26
C SER A 23 -10.68 8.62 7.44
N ARG A 24 -11.50 9.20 8.32
CA ARG A 24 -12.86 8.73 8.62
C ARG A 24 -13.80 8.67 7.40
N PRO A 25 -13.91 9.73 6.58
CA PRO A 25 -14.76 9.69 5.38
C PRO A 25 -14.32 8.61 4.39
N PHE A 26 -13.00 8.38 4.28
CA PHE A 26 -12.43 7.34 3.43
C PHE A 26 -12.74 5.93 3.96
N LEU A 27 -12.61 5.70 5.27
CA LEU A 27 -12.93 4.42 5.90
C LEU A 27 -14.44 4.12 5.86
N ASP A 28 -15.29 5.13 6.09
CA ASP A 28 -16.75 5.01 6.02
C ASP A 28 -17.24 4.71 4.60
N LEU A 29 -16.54 5.22 3.57
CA LEU A 29 -16.79 4.91 2.17
C LEU A 29 -16.37 3.48 1.82
N LEU A 30 -15.17 3.05 2.24
CA LEU A 30 -14.68 1.69 2.01
C LEU A 30 -15.52 0.61 2.73
N ALA A 31 -16.08 0.92 3.90
CA ALA A 31 -16.92 0.00 4.65
C ALA A 31 -18.27 -0.32 3.97
N ARG A 32 -18.63 0.39 2.89
CA ARG A 32 -19.86 0.18 2.11
C ARG A 32 -19.65 -0.63 0.84
N VAL A 33 -18.45 -1.16 0.64
CA VAL A 33 -18.02 -1.81 -0.60
C VAL A 33 -17.96 -3.31 -0.38
N ASP A 34 -18.86 -4.04 -1.01
CA ASP A 34 -18.75 -5.49 -1.14
C ASP A 34 -18.13 -5.78 -2.51
N ALA A 35 -16.79 -5.79 -2.58
CA ALA A 35 -16.04 -5.98 -3.81
C ALA A 35 -15.22 -7.27 -3.76
N THR A 36 -15.33 -8.05 -4.83
CA THR A 36 -14.61 -9.31 -5.03
C THR A 36 -13.42 -9.13 -5.96
N GLU A 37 -12.30 -9.73 -5.55
CA GLU A 37 -11.00 -9.94 -6.22
C GLU A 37 -10.15 -8.69 -6.51
N PRO A 38 -9.38 -8.21 -5.51
CA PRO A 38 -8.36 -7.18 -5.71
C PRO A 38 -7.18 -7.67 -6.57
N ALA A 39 -6.72 -6.86 -7.54
CA ALA A 39 -5.47 -7.15 -8.25
C ALA A 39 -4.25 -6.72 -7.41
N GLU A 40 -3.69 -7.68 -6.69
CA GLU A 40 -2.61 -7.48 -5.73
C GLU A 40 -1.22 -7.70 -6.35
N ALA A 41 -0.23 -6.90 -5.94
CA ALA A 41 1.13 -7.03 -6.43
C ALA A 41 1.76 -8.34 -5.90
N PRO A 42 2.59 -9.06 -6.70
CA PRO A 42 3.22 -10.31 -6.26
C PRO A 42 3.93 -10.21 -4.91
N SER A 43 4.57 -9.08 -4.58
CA SER A 43 5.19 -8.87 -3.28
C SER A 43 4.22 -9.01 -2.10
N HIS A 44 3.01 -8.46 -2.21
CA HIS A 44 2.01 -8.54 -1.15
C HIS A 44 1.34 -9.93 -1.08
N THR A 45 1.11 -10.58 -2.23
CA THR A 45 0.66 -11.98 -2.29
C THR A 45 1.65 -12.90 -1.59
N LEU A 46 2.93 -12.83 -1.96
CA LEU A 46 3.98 -13.67 -1.37
C LEU A 46 4.17 -13.40 0.12
N LEU A 47 4.03 -12.16 0.57
CA LEU A 47 4.12 -11.83 1.99
C LEU A 47 3.01 -12.51 2.79
N ARG A 48 1.78 -12.47 2.28
CA ARG A 48 0.63 -13.12 2.92
C ARG A 48 0.76 -14.64 2.89
N GLU A 49 1.03 -15.23 1.74
CA GLU A 49 1.22 -16.69 1.60
C GLU A 49 2.31 -17.20 2.55
N LEU A 50 3.41 -16.45 2.69
CA LEU A 50 4.46 -16.81 3.63
C LEU A 50 3.98 -16.70 5.08
N ALA A 51 3.30 -15.61 5.45
CA ALA A 51 2.77 -15.42 6.80
C ALA A 51 1.72 -16.49 7.18
N GLU A 52 0.93 -16.96 6.21
CA GLU A 52 -0.08 -18.00 6.39
C GLU A 52 0.48 -19.42 6.32
N SER A 53 1.76 -19.59 5.96
CA SER A 53 2.38 -20.91 5.89
C SER A 53 2.47 -21.58 7.28
N PRO A 54 2.50 -22.93 7.35
CA PRO A 54 2.51 -23.66 8.63
C PRO A 54 3.65 -23.27 9.58
N GLN A 55 4.77 -22.76 9.06
CA GLN A 55 5.90 -22.32 9.87
C GLN A 55 5.60 -21.01 10.64
N TRP A 56 4.75 -20.15 10.09
CA TRP A 56 4.58 -18.77 10.54
C TRP A 56 3.17 -18.47 11.07
N THR A 57 2.15 -19.21 10.62
CA THR A 57 0.73 -18.90 10.91
C THR A 57 0.43 -18.73 12.40
N ASP A 58 0.93 -19.63 13.27
CA ASP A 58 0.74 -19.57 14.73
C ASP A 58 1.38 -18.33 15.38
N LYS A 59 2.37 -17.73 14.72
CA LYS A 59 3.09 -16.53 15.20
C LYS A 59 2.52 -15.23 14.62
N MET A 60 1.59 -15.30 13.65
CA MET A 60 1.10 -14.17 12.86
C MET A 60 -0.32 -13.73 13.23
N GLU A 61 -0.89 -14.27 14.31
CA GLU A 61 -2.26 -13.98 14.74
C GLU A 61 -2.48 -12.46 14.92
N GLY A 62 -3.34 -11.89 14.07
CA GLY A 62 -3.66 -10.46 14.08
C GLY A 62 -2.59 -9.51 13.50
N ALA A 63 -1.44 -10.02 13.05
CA ALA A 63 -0.34 -9.21 12.53
C ALA A 63 -0.65 -8.59 11.15
N LEU A 64 -1.30 -9.36 10.29
CA LEU A 64 -1.80 -8.90 9.01
C LEU A 64 -3.29 -8.58 9.15
N ARG A 65 -3.65 -7.29 9.10
CA ARG A 65 -5.05 -6.91 8.85
C ARG A 65 -5.41 -7.47 7.47
N GLY A 66 -6.51 -8.23 7.41
CA GLY A 66 -6.96 -8.95 6.22
C GLY A 66 -6.85 -8.14 4.94
N ALA A 67 -6.59 -8.84 3.82
CA ALA A 67 -6.25 -8.33 2.49
C ALA A 67 -6.74 -6.91 2.17
N ASN A 68 -6.06 -5.89 2.71
CA ASN A 68 -6.29 -4.49 2.35
C ASN A 68 -5.57 -4.25 1.02
N SER A 69 -6.00 -4.98 0.02
CA SER A 69 -5.63 -4.70 -1.35
C SER A 69 -6.50 -3.56 -1.84
N VAL A 70 -5.88 -2.66 -2.58
CA VAL A 70 -6.58 -1.54 -3.19
C VAL A 70 -7.45 -2.12 -4.30
N PHE A 71 -8.77 -1.93 -4.20
CA PHE A 71 -9.71 -2.30 -5.27
C PHE A 71 -9.37 -1.60 -6.58
N ASP A 72 -9.87 -2.11 -7.70
CA ASP A 72 -9.72 -1.44 -8.99
C ASP A 72 -10.49 -0.11 -9.06
N ALA A 73 -10.16 0.72 -10.07
CA ALA A 73 -10.82 2.00 -10.29
C ALA A 73 -12.32 1.86 -10.54
N MET A 74 -12.78 0.73 -11.11
CA MET A 74 -14.19 0.48 -11.39
C MET A 74 -15.01 0.33 -10.12
N VAL A 75 -14.45 -0.29 -9.08
CA VAL A 75 -15.08 -0.36 -7.76
C VAL A 75 -15.32 1.04 -7.22
N TYR A 76 -14.28 1.89 -7.16
CA TYR A 76 -14.43 3.27 -6.71
C TYR A 76 -15.41 4.08 -7.56
N PHE A 77 -15.35 3.93 -8.89
CA PHE A 77 -16.27 4.56 -9.82
C PHE A 77 -17.73 4.24 -9.49
N ARG A 78 -18.04 2.96 -9.28
CA ARG A 78 -19.41 2.50 -8.97
C ARG A 78 -19.91 3.09 -7.66
N ILE A 79 -19.15 2.94 -6.58
CA ILE A 79 -19.55 3.41 -5.24
C ILE A 79 -19.86 4.91 -5.24
N LEU A 80 -18.99 5.70 -5.88
CA LEU A 80 -19.10 7.15 -5.89
C LEU A 80 -20.24 7.61 -6.82
N THR A 81 -20.49 6.89 -7.92
CA THR A 81 -21.62 7.15 -8.82
C THR A 81 -22.95 6.80 -8.16
N GLU A 82 -23.03 5.66 -7.46
CA GLU A 82 -24.21 5.24 -6.69
C GLU A 82 -24.53 6.24 -5.56
N ALA A 83 -23.53 6.97 -5.07
CA ALA A 83 -23.70 8.08 -4.13
C ALA A 83 -24.19 9.41 -4.79
N GLY A 84 -24.45 9.42 -6.09
CA GLY A 84 -24.96 10.58 -6.83
C GLY A 84 -23.90 11.62 -7.19
N LEU A 85 -22.63 11.21 -7.29
CA LEU A 85 -21.52 12.08 -7.68
C LEU A 85 -21.17 11.89 -9.16
N THR A 86 -20.62 12.93 -9.79
CA THR A 86 -19.92 12.80 -11.07
C THR A 86 -18.49 12.34 -10.80
N VAL A 87 -18.03 11.28 -11.45
CA VAL A 87 -16.78 10.60 -11.08
C VAL A 87 -15.84 10.42 -12.27
N ASP A 88 -14.58 10.77 -12.07
CA ASP A 88 -13.45 10.39 -12.92
C ASP A 88 -12.59 9.38 -12.14
N ALA A 89 -12.51 8.13 -12.60
CA ALA A 89 -11.69 7.10 -11.97
C ALA A 89 -10.74 6.47 -12.99
N TRP A 90 -9.49 6.25 -12.60
CA TRP A 90 -8.47 5.69 -13.49
C TRP A 90 -7.37 5.00 -12.69
N GLU A 91 -6.50 4.31 -13.43
CA GLU A 91 -5.35 3.60 -12.88
C GLU A 91 -4.08 4.02 -13.60
N THR A 92 -2.96 3.97 -12.89
CA THR A 92 -1.64 4.19 -13.48
C THR A 92 -0.67 3.19 -12.89
N THR A 93 0.02 2.46 -13.75
CA THR A 93 1.11 1.55 -13.35
C THR A 93 2.44 2.22 -13.63
N TYR A 94 3.16 2.59 -12.57
CA TYR A 94 4.53 3.10 -12.66
C TYR A 94 5.51 1.94 -12.67
N LEU A 95 6.54 2.00 -13.51
CA LEU A 95 7.64 1.04 -13.49
C LEU A 95 8.84 1.66 -12.76
N HIS A 96 9.13 1.15 -11.57
CA HIS A 96 10.32 1.53 -10.82
C HIS A 96 11.48 0.61 -11.18
N VAL A 97 12.54 1.19 -11.72
CA VAL A 97 13.80 0.48 -11.96
C VAL A 97 14.59 0.51 -10.66
N LEU A 98 14.77 -0.65 -10.05
CA LEU A 98 15.50 -0.80 -8.80
C LEU A 98 16.82 -1.52 -9.04
N SER A 99 17.79 -1.31 -8.14
CA SER A 99 19.11 -1.92 -8.20
C SER A 99 19.66 -2.16 -6.79
N GLY A 100 20.70 -2.99 -6.69
CA GLY A 100 21.31 -3.38 -5.42
C GLY A 100 20.88 -4.77 -4.97
N GLN A 101 21.29 -5.15 -3.76
CA GLN A 101 20.89 -6.42 -3.15
C GLN A 101 19.43 -6.32 -2.69
N ASP A 102 18.61 -7.32 -3.00
CA ASP A 102 17.20 -7.44 -2.56
C ASP A 102 16.37 -6.16 -2.67
N PRO A 103 16.40 -5.47 -3.83
CA PRO A 103 15.89 -4.11 -3.92
C PRO A 103 14.38 -4.01 -3.64
N VAL A 104 13.61 -5.04 -4.01
CA VAL A 104 12.17 -5.12 -3.73
C VAL A 104 11.90 -5.34 -2.25
N LEU A 105 12.75 -6.10 -1.55
CA LEU A 105 12.64 -6.28 -0.10
C LEU A 105 12.87 -4.95 0.60
N HIS A 106 13.94 -4.23 0.25
CA HIS A 106 14.23 -2.92 0.82
C HIS A 106 13.11 -1.91 0.54
N TRP A 107 12.54 -1.92 -0.67
CA TRP A 107 11.39 -1.11 -1.02
C TRP A 107 10.15 -1.43 -0.15
N THR A 108 9.81 -2.72 -0.04
CA THR A 108 8.61 -3.19 0.69
C THR A 108 8.77 -3.16 2.22
N SER A 109 10.01 -3.07 2.72
CA SER A 109 10.30 -2.96 4.16
C SER A 109 9.63 -1.75 4.81
N GLY A 110 9.53 -0.63 4.08
CA GLY A 110 8.87 0.58 4.56
C GLY A 110 7.34 0.53 4.52
N THR A 111 6.76 -0.33 3.67
CA THR A 111 5.33 -0.26 3.31
C THR A 111 4.49 -1.43 3.82
N ALA A 112 5.09 -2.62 3.98
CA ALA A 112 4.31 -3.85 4.24
C ALA A 112 4.88 -4.72 5.38
N LEU A 113 6.19 -4.70 5.62
CA LEU A 113 6.81 -5.63 6.59
C LEU A 113 6.71 -5.18 8.04
N ARG A 114 6.48 -3.90 8.33
CA ARG A 114 6.49 -3.39 9.71
C ARG A 114 5.53 -4.13 10.67
N PRO A 115 4.26 -4.40 10.30
CA PRO A 115 3.34 -5.14 11.18
C PRO A 115 3.81 -6.59 11.42
N VAL A 116 4.38 -7.22 10.40
CA VAL A 116 4.90 -8.60 10.46
C VAL A 116 6.10 -8.69 11.40
N LEU A 117 7.06 -7.78 11.25
CA LEU A 117 8.26 -7.77 12.08
C LEU A 117 7.96 -7.35 13.54
N ALA A 118 6.85 -6.64 13.79
CA ALA A 118 6.47 -6.22 15.12
C ALA A 118 5.98 -7.37 16.03
N VAL A 119 5.56 -8.50 15.45
CA VAL A 119 5.08 -9.67 16.21
C VAL A 119 6.13 -10.79 16.33
N LEU A 120 7.21 -10.72 15.56
CA LEU A 120 8.28 -11.71 15.57
C LEU A 120 9.43 -11.29 16.48
N GLY A 121 10.05 -12.25 17.16
CA GLY A 121 11.35 -12.05 17.81
C GLY A 121 12.49 -12.00 16.79
N ASP A 122 13.66 -11.47 17.18
CA ASP A 122 14.78 -11.18 16.26
C ASP A 122 15.18 -12.35 15.34
N ALA A 123 15.29 -13.56 15.89
CA ALA A 123 15.67 -14.75 15.11
C ALA A 123 14.60 -15.12 14.08
N ASP A 124 13.33 -15.05 14.47
CA ASP A 124 12.20 -15.33 13.59
C ASP A 124 12.06 -14.24 12.52
N ALA A 125 12.23 -12.97 12.90
CA ALA A 125 12.24 -11.84 11.99
C ALA A 125 13.32 -12.00 10.90
N GLN A 126 14.53 -12.43 11.28
CA GLN A 126 15.61 -12.69 10.33
C GLN A 126 15.29 -13.85 9.39
N ALA A 127 14.81 -14.97 9.93
CA ALA A 127 14.44 -16.14 9.14
C ALA A 127 13.30 -15.84 8.16
N PHE A 128 12.23 -15.17 8.63
CA PHE A 128 11.11 -14.73 7.81
C PHE A 128 11.56 -13.81 6.68
N THR A 129 12.34 -12.77 7.01
CA THR A 129 12.86 -11.80 6.04
C THR A 129 13.72 -12.49 4.97
N SER A 130 14.54 -13.47 5.35
CA SER A 130 15.36 -14.23 4.41
C SER A 130 14.54 -15.08 3.46
N GLN A 131 13.50 -15.76 3.96
CA GLN A 131 12.59 -16.56 3.13
C GLN A 131 11.82 -15.68 2.15
N TYR A 132 11.28 -14.56 2.65
CA TYR A 132 10.57 -13.58 1.82
C TYR A 132 11.47 -12.97 0.73
N ALA A 133 12.72 -12.62 1.07
CA ALA A 133 13.70 -12.18 0.09
C ALA A 133 13.94 -13.21 -1.01
N GLY A 134 13.99 -14.50 -0.66
CA GLY A 134 14.08 -15.61 -1.61
C GLY A 134 12.93 -15.63 -2.61
N LEU A 135 11.69 -15.55 -2.10
CA LEU A 135 10.48 -15.51 -2.93
C LEU A 135 10.46 -14.28 -3.85
N LEU A 136 10.84 -13.11 -3.33
CA LEU A 136 10.88 -11.87 -4.12
C LEU A 136 11.87 -11.93 -5.28
N ARG A 137 13.04 -12.56 -5.12
CA ARG A 137 14.02 -12.70 -6.23
C ARG A 137 13.47 -13.52 -7.39
N VAL A 138 12.60 -14.50 -7.10
CA VAL A 138 11.95 -15.33 -8.13
C VAL A 138 10.87 -14.52 -8.86
N ALA A 139 10.03 -13.80 -8.11
CA ALA A 139 8.94 -13.00 -8.69
C ALA A 139 9.42 -11.75 -9.42
N TYR A 140 10.57 -11.19 -9.02
CA TYR A 140 11.15 -9.99 -9.59
C TYR A 140 12.60 -10.25 -10.02
N PRO A 141 12.80 -11.02 -11.11
CA PRO A 141 14.13 -11.34 -11.59
C PRO A 141 14.87 -10.08 -12.05
N ALA A 142 16.17 -10.03 -11.77
CA ALA A 142 17.04 -9.00 -12.31
C ALA A 142 17.33 -9.25 -13.80
N ASP A 143 17.44 -8.19 -14.58
CA ASP A 143 17.90 -8.27 -15.96
C ASP A 143 19.43 -8.46 -16.05
N SER A 144 19.95 -8.54 -17.27
CA SER A 144 21.39 -8.71 -17.53
C SER A 144 22.27 -7.59 -16.99
N ALA A 145 21.69 -6.42 -16.69
CA ALA A 145 22.37 -5.29 -16.08
C ALA A 145 22.18 -5.22 -14.54
N GLY A 146 21.56 -6.25 -13.94
CA GLY A 146 21.28 -6.31 -12.51
C GLY A 146 20.12 -5.42 -12.05
N ARG A 147 19.26 -4.96 -12.97
CA ARG A 147 18.11 -4.11 -12.67
C ARG A 147 16.86 -4.95 -12.43
N VAL A 148 16.10 -4.59 -11.41
CA VAL A 148 14.81 -5.22 -11.11
C VAL A 148 13.69 -4.24 -11.41
N ILE A 149 12.67 -4.66 -12.16
CA ILE A 149 11.52 -3.81 -12.47
C ILE A 149 10.38 -4.11 -11.50
N LEU A 150 10.00 -3.11 -10.72
CA LEU A 150 8.83 -3.17 -9.83
C LEU A 150 7.68 -2.38 -10.46
N ALA A 151 6.63 -3.09 -10.88
CA ALA A 151 5.37 -2.47 -11.27
C ALA A 151 4.59 -2.01 -10.03
N PHE A 152 4.26 -0.71 -9.99
CA PHE A 152 3.56 -0.07 -8.89
C PHE A 152 2.26 0.57 -9.38
N ARG A 153 1.16 -0.14 -9.21
CA ARG A 153 -0.18 0.31 -9.58
C ARG A 153 -0.73 1.30 -8.56
N ARG A 154 -1.23 2.43 -9.04
CA ARG A 154 -2.01 3.40 -8.27
C ARG A 154 -3.39 3.52 -8.87
N VAL A 155 -4.39 3.53 -8.00
CA VAL A 155 -5.78 3.77 -8.35
C VAL A 155 -6.14 5.18 -7.89
N PHE A 156 -6.79 5.93 -8.77
CA PHE A 156 -7.21 7.30 -8.52
C PHE A 156 -8.71 7.42 -8.78
N ALA A 157 -9.39 8.17 -7.94
CA ALA A 157 -10.78 8.54 -8.15
C ALA A 157 -10.98 9.99 -7.70
N VAL A 158 -11.61 10.79 -8.56
CA VAL A 158 -11.98 12.18 -8.30
C VAL A 158 -13.49 12.26 -8.47
N ALA A 159 -14.20 12.64 -7.40
CA ALA A 159 -15.65 12.79 -7.40
C ALA A 159 -16.05 14.23 -7.14
N ARG A 160 -17.05 14.71 -7.88
CA ARG A 160 -17.60 16.05 -7.78
C ARG A 160 -19.09 15.98 -7.51
N ARG A 161 -19.56 16.84 -6.62
CA ARG A 161 -21.00 17.06 -6.40
C ARG A 161 -21.45 18.11 -7.40
N GLU A 162 -22.48 17.84 -8.18
CA GLU A 162 -23.12 18.91 -8.96
C GLU A 162 -23.73 19.93 -8.00
N GLU A 163 -23.34 21.20 -8.16
CA GLU A 163 -24.07 22.30 -7.54
C GLU A 163 -25.46 22.36 -8.18
N ARG A 164 -26.50 22.19 -7.37
CA ARG A 164 -27.86 22.43 -7.82
C ARG A 164 -27.98 23.91 -8.14
N VAL A 165 -28.14 24.23 -9.43
CA VAL A 165 -28.59 25.55 -9.91
C VAL A 165 -30.00 25.83 -9.39
#